data_AF-A0A258XB25-F1
#
_entry.id   AF-A0A258XB25-F1
#
_cell.length_a   1.000
_cell.length_b   1.000
_cell.length_c   1.000
_cell.angle_alpha   90.00
_cell.angle_beta   90.00
_cell.angle_gamma   90.00
#
_symmetry.space_group_name_H-M   'P 1'
#
loop_
_entity.id
_entity.type
_entity.pdbx_description
1 polymer ?
#
loop_
_entity_poly.entity_id
_entity_poly.type
_entity_poly.pdbx_seq_one_letter_code
_entity_poly.pdbx_strand_id
1 'polypeptide(L)'
;MSTPQWKTVLILLTCFIGIWFALPNLFSKKTLETLPSWFPKTQVNLGLDLQGGSHLLLEADLKNVVHDYLVGLLDSTRFALRKDKIGYAHLHTDLAQHAIVFELRSPLEAEDQSRLFKTLQNIDPDFTVQIDGVHVSLILSEFAISKREKSAISQSIEIVRRRIDETGTKEPTIQQQGSNRILIQLPGIDNPEHVKNLLGQTAKLSFRLLDDSVALEEAMAGHVPQGSEILESEEIASQKVHYVVRKAIIVSGETLLDAQPSFDDKGRASVSFKFDAIGAKKFADATRANVGKRFAIILDDKVISAPVISEPITGGHGSITGNFSVQEASDFALLLRAGALPAPLHVLEERTVGPDLGADSISAGQHATIFSIVLIAVFMVIAYAAIGFIADVAMIFNLVLLIAALSQLGATLTLPGIAGVALTLGIAVDANVLINERIKEELRLGKRLLVAIDSGYKRAMSTIIDSNLTTLIGSLLLYIFGTGPIRGFAVTLSIGILISMFTAVSLTRLILISWVNWRHPKTLWI
;
A
#
# COMPACT_ATOMS: atom_id res chain seq x y z
N MET A 1 -51.09 -0.86 14.58
CA MET A 1 -50.26 0.16 13.90
C MET A 1 -49.34 -0.59 12.95
N SER A 2 -49.54 -0.39 11.64
CA SER A 2 -48.69 -0.95 10.60
C SER A 2 -47.36 -0.19 10.56
N THR A 3 -46.27 -0.89 10.23
CA THR A 3 -45.04 -0.22 9.80
C THR A 3 -45.37 0.61 8.55
N PRO A 4 -44.89 1.86 8.45
CA PRO A 4 -45.06 2.66 7.23
C PRO A 4 -44.57 1.87 6.01
N GLN A 5 -45.35 1.87 4.92
CA GLN A 5 -45.04 1.05 3.73
C GLN A 5 -43.64 1.34 3.17
N TRP A 6 -43.19 2.60 3.21
CA TRP A 6 -41.84 2.97 2.77
C TRP A 6 -40.74 2.29 3.61
N LYS A 7 -40.94 2.13 4.94
CA LYS A 7 -39.98 1.42 5.81
C LYS A 7 -39.93 -0.07 5.47
N THR A 8 -41.11 -0.66 5.22
CA THR A 8 -41.21 -2.07 4.81
C THR A 8 -40.47 -2.31 3.50
N VAL A 9 -40.68 -1.46 2.50
CA VAL A 9 -39.98 -1.52 1.20
C VAL A 9 -38.47 -1.37 1.39
N LEU A 10 -38.03 -0.40 2.20
CA LEU A 10 -36.61 -0.18 2.46
C LEU A 10 -35.95 -1.40 3.11
N ILE A 11 -36.56 -2.01 4.12
CA ILE A 11 -36.01 -3.20 4.79
C ILE A 11 -35.89 -4.37 3.81
N LEU A 12 -36.94 -4.65 3.03
CA LEU A 12 -36.93 -5.74 2.05
C LEU A 12 -35.91 -5.50 0.94
N LEU A 13 -35.77 -4.26 0.48
CA LEU A 13 -34.78 -3.87 -0.52
C LEU A 13 -33.35 -4.05 0.01
N THR A 14 -33.08 -3.65 1.26
CA THR A 14 -31.77 -3.90 1.90
C THR A 14 -31.47 -5.40 1.98
N CYS A 15 -32.43 -6.23 2.40
CA CYS A 15 -32.26 -7.67 2.43
C CYS A 15 -32.01 -8.27 1.04
N PHE A 16 -32.74 -7.81 0.01
CA PHE A 16 -32.56 -8.27 -1.37
C PHE A 16 -31.19 -7.88 -1.92
N ILE A 17 -30.77 -6.64 -1.72
CA ILE A 17 -29.43 -6.15 -2.09
C ILE A 17 -28.35 -6.96 -1.36
N GLY A 18 -28.55 -7.24 -0.07
CA GLY A 18 -27.66 -8.12 0.70
C GLY A 18 -27.49 -9.49 0.08
N ILE A 19 -28.59 -10.18 -0.25
CA ILE A 19 -28.53 -11.47 -0.94
C ILE A 19 -27.81 -11.33 -2.28
N TRP A 20 -28.15 -10.31 -3.07
CA TRP A 20 -27.57 -10.06 -4.39
C TRP A 20 -26.04 -9.96 -4.35
N PHE A 21 -25.50 -9.19 -3.42
CA PHE A 21 -24.04 -9.02 -3.27
C PHE A 21 -23.36 -10.15 -2.49
N ALA A 22 -24.11 -10.96 -1.72
CA ALA A 22 -23.55 -12.14 -1.06
C ALA A 22 -23.45 -13.36 -2.00
N LEU A 23 -24.34 -13.48 -3.00
CA LEU A 23 -24.41 -14.60 -3.94
C LEU A 23 -23.08 -15.03 -4.59
N PRO A 24 -22.17 -14.12 -5.01
CA PRO A 24 -20.90 -14.50 -5.63
C PRO A 24 -20.03 -15.39 -4.74
N ASN A 25 -20.17 -15.29 -3.42
CA ASN A 25 -19.40 -16.07 -2.46
C ASN A 25 -19.81 -17.56 -2.43
N LEU A 26 -20.94 -17.92 -3.03
CA LEU A 26 -21.40 -19.32 -3.13
C LEU A 26 -20.82 -20.06 -4.34
N PHE A 27 -20.26 -19.33 -5.31
CA PHE A 27 -19.75 -19.89 -6.55
C PHE A 27 -18.23 -20.04 -6.51
N SER A 28 -17.72 -21.06 -7.21
CA SER A 28 -16.28 -21.17 -7.45
C SER A 28 -15.80 -20.07 -8.41
N LYS A 29 -14.53 -19.68 -8.31
CA LYS A 29 -13.92 -18.65 -9.18
C LYS A 29 -14.10 -18.95 -10.67
N LYS A 30 -13.94 -20.22 -11.07
CA LYS A 30 -14.13 -20.66 -12.47
C LYS A 30 -15.57 -20.48 -12.95
N THR A 31 -16.56 -20.68 -12.09
CA THR A 31 -17.98 -20.48 -12.42
C THR A 31 -18.30 -18.99 -12.55
N LEU A 32 -17.74 -18.14 -11.70
CA LEU A 32 -17.96 -16.67 -11.73
C LEU A 32 -17.45 -16.00 -13.00
N GLU A 33 -16.34 -16.49 -13.55
CA GLU A 33 -15.78 -15.96 -14.79
C GLU A 33 -16.73 -16.17 -15.98
N THR A 34 -17.46 -17.28 -16.00
CA THR A 34 -18.44 -17.62 -17.03
C THR A 34 -19.77 -16.86 -16.90
N LEU A 35 -20.01 -16.19 -15.76
CA LEU A 35 -21.24 -15.45 -15.55
C LEU A 35 -21.25 -14.10 -16.31
N PRO A 36 -22.44 -13.63 -16.72
CA PRO A 36 -22.59 -12.36 -17.44
C PRO A 36 -22.00 -11.16 -16.70
N SER A 37 -21.62 -10.10 -17.42
CA SER A 37 -21.01 -8.89 -16.86
C SER A 37 -21.88 -8.11 -15.88
N TRP A 38 -23.20 -8.31 -15.91
CA TRP A 38 -24.16 -7.66 -15.00
C TRP A 38 -24.26 -8.35 -13.63
N PHE A 39 -23.70 -9.56 -13.47
CA PHE A 39 -23.69 -10.28 -12.20
C PHE A 39 -22.48 -9.84 -11.36
N PRO A 40 -22.63 -9.58 -10.05
CA PRO A 40 -21.51 -9.19 -9.21
C PRO A 40 -20.45 -10.31 -9.19
N LYS A 41 -19.18 -9.95 -9.42
CA LYS A 41 -18.06 -10.91 -9.45
C LYS A 41 -17.14 -10.80 -8.24
N THR A 42 -17.40 -9.83 -7.35
CA THR A 42 -16.62 -9.60 -6.14
C THR A 42 -16.93 -10.69 -5.13
N GLN A 43 -15.88 -11.31 -4.57
CA GLN A 43 -15.98 -12.23 -3.45
C GLN A 43 -15.36 -11.56 -2.21
N VAL A 44 -15.53 -12.17 -1.04
CA VAL A 44 -14.81 -11.76 0.17
C VAL A 44 -13.32 -12.02 -0.04
N ASN A 45 -12.51 -10.99 0.18
CA ASN A 45 -11.06 -11.12 0.15
C ASN A 45 -10.62 -11.89 1.39
N LEU A 46 -9.79 -12.91 1.23
CA LEU A 46 -9.28 -13.70 2.35
C LEU A 46 -7.86 -13.21 2.65
N GLY A 47 -7.53 -13.08 3.93
CA GLY A 47 -6.22 -12.61 4.37
C GLY A 47 -5.12 -13.66 4.27
N LEU A 48 -3.89 -13.23 4.55
CA LEU A 48 -2.69 -14.08 4.55
C LEU A 48 -2.88 -15.37 5.36
N ASP A 49 -3.49 -15.28 6.54
CA ASP A 49 -3.72 -16.43 7.44
C ASP A 49 -4.66 -17.49 6.84
N LEU A 50 -5.47 -17.12 5.83
CA LEU A 50 -6.46 -18.00 5.19
C LEU A 50 -6.04 -18.43 3.79
N GLN A 51 -5.37 -17.56 3.02
CA GLN A 51 -4.90 -17.89 1.66
C GLN A 51 -3.49 -18.48 1.62
N GLY A 52 -2.74 -18.37 2.72
CA GLY A 52 -1.28 -18.48 2.67
C GLY A 52 -0.65 -17.25 2.00
N GLY A 53 0.67 -17.21 1.96
CA GLY A 53 1.45 -16.17 1.28
C GLY A 53 2.73 -15.79 2.02
N SER A 54 3.26 -14.60 1.72
CA SER A 54 4.51 -14.10 2.31
C SER A 54 4.30 -12.89 3.22
N HIS A 55 5.08 -12.85 4.29
CA HIS A 55 5.24 -11.75 5.23
C HIS A 55 6.71 -11.31 5.26
N LEU A 56 6.96 -10.10 4.80
CA LEU A 56 8.29 -9.50 4.71
C LEU A 56 8.37 -8.26 5.60
N LEU A 57 9.40 -8.17 6.43
CA LEU A 57 9.78 -6.94 7.12
C LEU A 57 11.07 -6.42 6.50
N LEU A 58 10.97 -5.28 5.83
CA LEU A 58 12.11 -4.60 5.20
C LEU A 58 12.59 -3.44 6.07
N GLU A 59 13.90 -3.18 6.06
CA GLU A 59 14.52 -2.00 6.67
C GLU A 59 15.18 -1.16 5.59
N ALA A 60 14.90 0.14 5.58
CA ALA A 60 15.53 1.08 4.65
C ALA A 60 16.86 1.60 5.21
N ASP A 61 17.90 1.61 4.38
CA ASP A 61 19.17 2.24 4.73
C ASP A 61 19.10 3.77 4.54
N LEU A 62 18.62 4.43 5.58
CA LEU A 62 18.43 5.88 5.59
C LEU A 62 19.73 6.68 5.64
N LYS A 63 20.87 6.06 5.94
CA LYS A 63 22.17 6.76 6.04
C LYS A 63 22.56 7.38 4.71
N ASN A 64 22.30 6.66 3.61
CA ASN A 64 22.66 7.11 2.27
C ASN A 64 21.72 8.22 1.76
N VAL A 65 20.49 8.33 2.29
CA VAL A 65 19.53 9.37 1.88
C VAL A 65 20.07 10.76 2.19
N VAL A 66 20.60 10.95 3.40
CA VAL A 66 21.15 12.25 3.81
C VAL A 66 22.47 12.52 3.09
N HIS A 67 23.28 11.49 2.86
CA HIS A 67 24.51 11.59 2.08
C HIS A 67 24.24 12.07 0.64
N ASP A 68 23.38 11.37 -0.10
CA ASP A 68 23.03 11.71 -1.48
C ASP A 68 22.44 13.12 -1.59
N TYR A 69 21.65 13.51 -0.59
CA TYR A 69 21.10 14.86 -0.50
C TYR A 69 22.19 15.93 -0.36
N LEU A 70 23.15 15.73 0.55
CA LEU A 70 24.28 16.64 0.75
C LEU A 70 25.15 16.74 -0.50
N VAL A 71 25.36 15.64 -1.21
CA VAL A 71 26.12 15.62 -2.48
C VAL A 71 25.41 16.44 -3.56
N GLY A 72 24.09 16.27 -3.74
CA GLY A 72 23.31 17.07 -4.70
C GLY A 72 23.29 18.57 -4.37
N LEU A 73 23.26 18.89 -3.08
CA LEU A 73 23.38 20.27 -2.60
C LEU A 73 24.78 20.84 -2.76
N LEU A 74 25.82 20.03 -2.67
CA LEU A 74 27.18 20.49 -2.91
C LEU A 74 27.32 21.03 -4.33
N ASP A 75 26.74 20.35 -5.33
CA ASP A 75 26.72 20.82 -6.72
C ASP A 75 25.91 22.11 -6.89
N SER A 76 24.74 22.20 -6.24
CA SER A 76 23.90 23.39 -6.24
C SER A 76 24.60 24.60 -5.58
N THR A 77 25.28 24.35 -4.47
CA THR A 77 26.11 25.33 -3.75
C THR A 77 27.26 25.79 -4.63
N ARG A 78 27.94 24.86 -5.30
CA ARG A 78 29.00 25.17 -6.26
C ARG A 78 28.51 26.10 -7.37
N PHE A 79 27.34 25.81 -7.92
CA PHE A 79 26.73 26.63 -8.96
C PHE A 79 26.34 28.02 -8.46
N ALA A 80 25.70 28.11 -7.28
CA ALA A 80 25.30 29.37 -6.67
C ALA A 80 26.50 30.28 -6.36
N LEU A 81 27.56 29.73 -5.75
CA LEU A 81 28.79 30.46 -5.44
C LEU A 81 29.47 30.99 -6.72
N ARG A 82 29.48 30.19 -7.80
CA ARG A 82 30.04 30.63 -9.10
C ARG A 82 29.20 31.72 -9.75
N LYS A 83 27.88 31.61 -9.71
CA LYS A 83 26.94 32.59 -10.26
C LYS A 83 27.12 33.96 -9.59
N ASP A 84 27.30 33.95 -8.27
CA ASP A 84 27.49 35.16 -7.46
C ASP A 84 28.97 35.60 -7.39
N LYS A 85 29.86 34.93 -8.13
CA LYS A 85 31.31 35.22 -8.23
C LYS A 85 32.04 35.17 -6.89
N ILE A 86 31.58 34.35 -5.95
CA ILE A 86 32.21 34.16 -4.64
C ILE A 86 33.36 33.15 -4.77
N GLY A 87 34.58 33.57 -4.44
CA GLY A 87 35.76 32.72 -4.50
C GLY A 87 35.82 31.76 -3.31
N TYR A 88 35.81 30.46 -3.59
CA TYR A 88 35.90 29.40 -2.57
C TYR A 88 37.05 28.41 -2.83
N ALA A 89 37.43 27.69 -1.78
CA ALA A 89 38.38 26.58 -1.76
C ALA A 89 37.80 25.43 -0.91
N HIS A 90 38.30 24.22 -1.12
CA HIS A 90 38.00 23.04 -0.30
C HIS A 90 36.50 22.75 -0.05
N LEU A 91 35.63 22.95 -1.05
CA LEU A 91 34.21 22.60 -0.93
C LEU A 91 34.02 21.08 -0.88
N HIS A 92 33.59 20.57 0.27
CA HIS A 92 33.33 19.15 0.52
C HIS A 92 32.15 18.95 1.49
N THR A 93 31.66 17.72 1.60
CA THR A 93 30.65 17.31 2.59
C THR A 93 31.33 16.74 3.83
N ASP A 94 30.94 17.19 5.02
CA ASP A 94 31.25 16.54 6.29
C ASP A 94 30.07 15.66 6.72
N LEU A 95 30.26 14.34 6.63
CA LEU A 95 29.22 13.36 6.94
C LEU A 95 28.98 13.18 8.44
N ALA A 96 29.97 13.48 9.29
CA ALA A 96 29.81 13.35 10.73
C ALA A 96 28.89 14.45 11.29
N GLN A 97 28.99 15.65 10.72
CA GLN A 97 28.17 16.80 11.11
C GLN A 97 26.95 17.03 10.22
N HIS A 98 26.73 16.18 9.20
CA HIS A 98 25.71 16.39 8.16
C HIS A 98 25.78 17.80 7.56
N ALA A 99 26.99 18.22 7.22
CA ALA A 99 27.28 19.59 6.85
C ALA A 99 27.98 19.70 5.49
N ILE A 100 27.85 20.86 4.84
CA ILE A 100 28.70 21.25 3.70
C ILE A 100 29.69 22.29 4.22
N VAL A 101 30.98 22.06 3.99
CA VAL A 101 32.06 22.92 4.50
C VAL A 101 32.89 23.43 3.32
N PHE A 102 33.21 24.72 3.36
CA PHE A 102 34.15 25.32 2.41
C PHE A 102 34.87 26.52 3.03
N GLU A 103 35.97 26.89 2.39
CA GLU A 103 36.78 28.04 2.77
C GLU A 103 36.62 29.16 1.74
N LEU A 104 36.57 30.40 2.22
CA LEU A 104 36.54 31.61 1.40
C LEU A 104 37.97 32.01 1.02
N ARG A 105 38.19 32.37 -0.25
CA ARG A 105 39.52 32.80 -0.74
C ARG A 105 39.96 34.16 -0.21
N SER A 106 39.01 35.00 0.21
CA SER A 106 39.26 36.32 0.77
C SER A 106 38.25 36.56 1.90
N PRO A 107 38.66 37.24 2.99
CA PRO A 107 37.72 37.69 4.03
C PRO A 107 36.64 38.56 3.38
N LEU A 108 35.36 38.22 3.61
CA LEU A 108 34.24 38.96 3.04
C LEU A 108 33.95 40.23 3.86
N GLU A 109 33.69 41.35 3.17
CA GLU A 109 33.14 42.57 3.78
C GLU A 109 31.70 42.32 4.29
N ALA A 110 31.20 43.14 5.22
CA ALA A 110 29.90 42.92 5.87
C ALA A 110 28.70 42.88 4.90
N GLU A 111 28.76 43.63 3.80
CA GLU A 111 27.73 43.60 2.74
C GLU A 111 27.74 42.26 1.98
N ASP A 112 28.92 41.72 1.68
CA ASP A 112 29.06 40.46 0.95
C ASP A 112 28.80 39.24 1.84
N GLN A 113 29.01 39.34 3.16
CA GLN A 113 28.55 38.33 4.12
C GLN A 113 27.02 38.22 4.13
N SER A 114 26.32 39.36 4.09
CA SER A 114 24.86 39.40 4.04
C SER A 114 24.32 38.82 2.72
N ARG A 115 25.04 39.04 1.62
CA ARG A 115 24.72 38.43 0.32
C ARG A 115 24.96 36.93 0.34
N LEU A 116 26.11 36.48 0.83
CA LEU A 116 26.43 35.05 0.96
C LEU A 116 25.38 34.33 1.82
N PHE A 117 25.03 34.88 2.99
CA PHE A 117 24.02 34.30 3.86
C PHE A 117 22.67 34.15 3.13
N LYS A 118 22.22 35.18 2.41
CA LYS A 118 20.99 35.11 1.60
C LYS A 118 21.09 34.08 0.48
N THR A 119 22.21 34.04 -0.25
CA THR A 119 22.41 33.06 -1.33
C THR A 119 22.36 31.65 -0.77
N LEU A 120 23.04 31.37 0.34
CA LEU A 120 23.07 30.06 0.97
C LEU A 120 21.71 29.65 1.55
N GLN A 121 21.01 30.58 2.21
CA GLN A 121 19.67 30.33 2.76
C GLN A 121 18.62 30.12 1.66
N ASN A 122 18.83 30.68 0.46
CA ASN A 122 17.97 30.46 -0.71
C ASN A 122 18.19 29.08 -1.36
N ILE A 123 19.34 28.42 -1.13
CA ILE A 123 19.59 27.07 -1.65
C ILE A 123 18.67 26.07 -0.94
N ASP A 124 18.68 26.12 0.39
CA ASP A 124 17.78 25.33 1.22
C ASP A 124 17.58 26.02 2.58
N PRO A 125 16.34 26.38 2.95
CA PRO A 125 16.05 27.08 4.21
C PRO A 125 16.27 26.21 5.45
N ASP A 126 16.43 24.89 5.30
CA ASP A 126 16.61 23.95 6.40
C ASP A 126 18.04 23.96 6.99
N PHE A 127 18.98 24.70 6.39
CA PHE A 127 20.36 24.84 6.86
C PHE A 127 20.53 25.96 7.88
N THR A 128 21.36 25.67 8.89
CA THR A 128 21.99 26.72 9.70
C THR A 128 23.34 27.06 9.10
N VAL A 129 23.48 28.29 8.63
CA VAL A 129 24.76 28.81 8.12
C VAL A 129 25.58 29.34 9.30
N GLN A 130 26.78 28.80 9.48
CA GLN A 130 27.78 29.32 10.41
C GLN A 130 28.98 29.84 9.60
N ILE A 131 29.42 31.06 9.92
CA ILE A 131 30.55 31.71 9.27
C ILE A 131 31.56 32.04 10.37
N ASP A 132 32.72 31.40 10.35
CA ASP A 132 33.83 31.66 11.27
C ASP A 132 35.07 32.14 10.48
N GLY A 133 35.17 33.46 10.31
CA GLY A 133 36.20 34.11 9.50
C GLY A 133 36.10 33.71 8.02
N VAL A 134 36.98 32.80 7.60
CA VAL A 134 37.02 32.24 6.23
C VAL A 134 36.35 30.88 6.11
N HIS A 135 36.03 30.20 7.22
CA HIS A 135 35.37 28.91 7.20
C HIS A 135 33.86 29.10 7.21
N VAL A 136 33.17 28.44 6.27
CA VAL A 136 31.72 28.44 6.19
C VAL A 136 31.22 27.01 6.31
N SER A 137 30.33 26.77 7.26
CA SER A 137 29.64 25.50 7.43
C SER A 137 28.13 25.67 7.29
N LEU A 138 27.54 24.77 6.52
CA LEU A 138 26.11 24.66 6.29
C LEU A 138 25.66 23.38 7.00
N ILE A 139 25.02 23.50 8.16
CA ILE A 139 24.63 22.35 8.98
C ILE A 139 23.13 22.07 8.83
N LEU A 140 22.77 20.83 8.49
CA LEU A 140 21.37 20.37 8.51
C LEU A 140 20.86 20.25 9.95
N SER A 141 19.66 20.81 10.20
CA SER A 141 19.00 20.61 11.50
C SER A 141 18.49 19.17 11.68
N GLU A 142 18.39 18.69 12.93
CA GLU A 142 17.82 17.36 13.23
C GLU A 142 16.39 17.21 12.70
N PHE A 143 15.60 18.28 12.74
CA PHE A 143 14.25 18.30 12.16
C PHE A 143 14.28 18.06 10.65
N ALA A 144 15.22 18.69 9.94
CA ALA A 144 15.38 18.54 8.49
C ALA A 144 15.82 17.13 8.09
N ILE A 145 16.67 16.50 8.91
CA ILE A 145 17.10 15.10 8.75
C ILE A 145 15.89 14.18 8.94
N SER A 146 15.19 14.26 10.08
CA SER A 146 14.04 13.41 10.38
C SER A 146 12.91 13.56 9.34
N LYS A 147 12.68 14.78 8.85
CA LYS A 147 11.71 15.05 7.77
C LYS A 147 12.09 14.32 6.47
N ARG A 148 13.36 14.30 6.10
CA ARG A 148 13.86 13.63 4.88
C ARG A 148 13.82 12.11 5.03
N GLU A 149 14.23 11.59 6.18
CA GLU A 149 14.09 10.17 6.50
C GLU A 149 12.64 9.69 6.40
N LYS A 150 11.70 10.43 7.00
CA LYS A 150 10.27 10.11 6.93
C LYS A 150 9.73 10.21 5.49
N SER A 151 10.19 11.20 4.73
CA SER A 151 9.84 11.35 3.32
C SER A 151 10.36 10.16 2.49
N ALA A 152 11.61 9.75 2.73
CA ALA A 152 12.22 8.61 2.05
C ALA A 152 11.44 7.31 2.32
N ILE A 153 11.03 7.06 3.57
CA ILE A 153 10.18 5.90 3.89
C ILE A 153 8.82 5.97 3.18
N SER A 154 8.18 7.15 3.19
CA SER A 154 6.88 7.33 2.55
C SER A 154 6.97 7.12 1.03
N GLN A 155 8.04 7.60 0.41
CA GLN A 155 8.35 7.37 -1.00
C GLN A 155 8.66 5.90 -1.27
N SER A 156 9.49 5.25 -0.47
CA SER A 156 9.76 3.81 -0.60
C SER A 156 8.48 2.97 -0.53
N ILE A 157 7.55 3.29 0.37
CA ILE A 157 6.24 2.62 0.46
C ILE A 157 5.45 2.77 -0.84
N GLU A 158 5.46 3.95 -1.47
CA GLU A 158 4.78 4.19 -2.74
C GLU A 158 5.44 3.43 -3.90
N ILE A 159 6.77 3.39 -3.97
CA ILE A 159 7.49 2.61 -4.98
C ILE A 159 7.23 1.11 -4.80
N VAL A 160 7.30 0.61 -3.56
CA VAL A 160 6.98 -0.78 -3.21
C VAL A 160 5.54 -1.12 -3.62
N ARG A 161 4.57 -0.23 -3.37
CA ARG A 161 3.18 -0.39 -3.79
C ARG A 161 3.07 -0.56 -5.31
N ARG A 162 3.69 0.34 -6.08
CA ARG A 162 3.68 0.24 -7.55
C ARG A 162 4.29 -1.07 -8.06
N ARG A 163 5.41 -1.51 -7.48
CA ARG A 163 6.04 -2.78 -7.86
C ARG A 163 5.15 -3.99 -7.57
N ILE A 164 4.39 -3.96 -6.47
CA ILE A 164 3.51 -5.07 -6.08
C ILE A 164 2.18 -5.06 -6.85
N ASP A 165 1.63 -3.88 -7.16
CA ASP A 165 0.40 -3.77 -7.95
C ASP A 165 0.61 -4.36 -9.37
N GLU A 166 1.82 -4.20 -9.92
CA GLU A 166 2.17 -4.75 -11.23
C GLU A 166 2.40 -6.27 -11.23
N THR A 167 2.73 -6.89 -10.09
CA THR A 167 2.83 -8.36 -9.99
C THR A 167 1.46 -9.05 -9.91
N GLY A 168 0.36 -8.27 -9.92
CA GLY A 168 -1.00 -8.79 -9.99
C GLY A 168 -1.52 -9.36 -8.68
N THR A 169 -0.85 -9.06 -7.56
CA THR A 169 -1.24 -9.54 -6.23
C THR A 169 -2.44 -8.75 -5.74
N LYS A 170 -3.43 -9.46 -5.19
CA LYS A 170 -4.66 -8.80 -4.72
C LYS A 170 -4.43 -8.27 -3.32
N GLU A 171 -4.39 -6.95 -3.20
CA GLU A 171 -4.47 -6.20 -1.94
C GLU A 171 -3.29 -6.44 -0.98
N PRO A 172 -2.06 -6.09 -1.38
CA PRO A 172 -0.92 -6.15 -0.49
C PRO A 172 -1.10 -5.21 0.70
N THR A 173 -0.78 -5.69 1.89
CA THR A 173 -0.73 -4.82 3.06
C THR A 173 0.68 -4.27 3.21
N ILE A 174 0.87 -3.00 2.85
CA ILE A 174 2.15 -2.30 2.94
C ILE A 174 2.01 -1.19 3.99
N GLN A 175 2.76 -1.29 5.08
CA GLN A 175 2.66 -0.35 6.20
C GLN A 175 4.04 0.00 6.74
N GLN A 176 4.18 1.24 7.20
CA GLN A 176 5.35 1.64 7.97
C GLN A 176 5.32 0.97 9.35
N GLN A 177 6.43 0.38 9.78
CA GLN A 177 6.61 -0.18 11.12
C GLN A 177 7.81 0.49 11.78
N GLY A 178 7.56 1.37 12.76
CA GLY A 178 8.63 2.16 13.39
C GLY A 178 9.11 3.31 12.49
N SER A 179 10.37 3.75 12.67
CA SER A 179 10.93 4.89 11.93
C SER A 179 11.49 4.53 10.56
N ASN A 180 12.08 3.33 10.40
CA ASN A 180 12.85 2.94 9.21
C ASN A 180 12.44 1.60 8.58
N ARG A 181 11.35 0.96 9.03
CA ARG A 181 10.93 -0.36 8.54
C ARG A 181 9.60 -0.31 7.80
N ILE A 182 9.46 -1.22 6.85
CA ILE A 182 8.30 -1.38 5.99
C ILE A 182 7.83 -2.83 6.12
N LEU A 183 6.64 -3.02 6.66
CA LEU A 183 5.95 -4.30 6.73
C LEU A 183 5.17 -4.53 5.44
N ILE A 184 5.37 -5.69 4.82
CA ILE A 184 4.71 -6.09 3.58
C ILE A 184 4.09 -7.47 3.78
N GLN A 185 2.81 -7.60 3.49
CA GLN A 185 2.10 -8.88 3.50
C GLN A 185 1.48 -9.11 2.13
N LEU A 186 1.78 -10.26 1.55
CA LEU A 186 1.45 -10.65 0.18
C LEU A 186 0.63 -11.94 0.20
N PRO A 187 -0.72 -11.85 0.24
CA PRO A 187 -1.59 -13.02 0.21
C PRO A 187 -1.45 -13.79 -1.11
N GLY A 188 -1.43 -15.12 -1.04
CA GLY A 188 -1.43 -16.00 -2.21
C GLY A 188 -0.12 -16.06 -3.00
N ILE A 189 1.00 -15.54 -2.45
CA ILE A 189 2.34 -15.72 -3.03
C ILE A 189 3.12 -16.77 -2.23
N ASP A 190 3.32 -17.93 -2.84
CA ASP A 190 3.98 -19.06 -2.18
C ASP A 190 5.52 -18.92 -2.13
N ASN A 191 6.14 -18.32 -3.16
CA ASN A 191 7.59 -18.08 -3.20
C ASN A 191 7.92 -16.57 -3.15
N PRO A 192 8.43 -16.07 -2.02
CA PRO A 192 8.81 -14.67 -1.87
C PRO A 192 10.09 -14.27 -2.58
N GLU A 193 10.94 -15.20 -3.05
CA GLU A 193 12.28 -14.87 -3.56
C GLU A 193 12.23 -13.92 -4.76
N HIS A 194 11.34 -14.19 -5.72
CA HIS A 194 11.18 -13.34 -6.89
C HIS A 194 10.72 -11.93 -6.48
N VAL A 195 9.73 -11.83 -5.59
CA VAL A 195 9.22 -10.54 -5.11
C VAL A 195 10.27 -9.81 -4.27
N LYS A 196 11.03 -10.52 -3.45
CA LYS A 196 12.14 -9.98 -2.67
C LYS A 196 13.21 -9.37 -3.56
N ASN A 197 13.58 -10.04 -4.65
CA ASN A 197 14.51 -9.50 -5.62
C ASN A 197 13.98 -8.23 -6.28
N LEU A 198 12.69 -8.20 -6.65
CA LEU A 198 12.04 -7.01 -7.21
C LEU A 198 11.96 -5.85 -6.21
N LEU A 199 11.73 -6.13 -4.92
CA LEU A 199 11.57 -5.10 -3.89
C LEU A 199 12.89 -4.58 -3.32
N GLY A 200 13.95 -5.39 -3.31
CA GLY A 200 15.25 -5.01 -2.78
C GLY A 200 16.09 -4.13 -3.72
N GLN A 201 15.81 -4.13 -5.03
CA GLN A 201 16.59 -3.39 -6.02
C GLN A 201 16.29 -1.89 -6.01
N THR A 202 17.30 -1.03 -5.99
CA THR A 202 17.09 0.42 -6.03
C THR A 202 16.57 0.89 -7.38
N ALA A 203 17.05 0.31 -8.48
CA ALA A 203 16.66 0.65 -9.85
C ALA A 203 16.95 2.12 -10.23
N LYS A 204 18.11 2.66 -9.79
CA LYS A 204 18.57 4.02 -10.11
C LYS A 204 19.09 4.07 -11.54
N LEU A 205 18.19 4.38 -12.48
CA LEU A 205 18.53 4.53 -13.90
C LEU A 205 19.15 5.90 -14.19
N SER A 206 20.28 5.92 -14.90
CA SER A 206 20.88 7.15 -15.42
C SER A 206 21.49 6.97 -16.81
N PHE A 207 21.38 8.02 -17.62
CA PHE A 207 21.98 8.10 -18.95
C PHE A 207 23.18 9.06 -18.89
N ARG A 208 24.37 8.55 -19.24
CA ARG A 208 25.64 9.31 -19.13
C ARG A 208 26.49 9.12 -20.38
N LEU A 209 27.32 10.09 -20.73
CA LEU A 209 28.26 9.93 -21.86
C LEU A 209 29.47 9.10 -21.43
N LEU A 210 30.00 8.28 -22.34
CA LEU A 210 31.33 7.71 -22.17
C LEU A 210 32.38 8.81 -22.32
N ASP A 211 33.52 8.62 -21.67
CA ASP A 211 34.67 9.50 -21.79
C ASP A 211 35.78 8.84 -22.62
N ASP A 212 35.77 9.10 -23.92
CA ASP A 212 36.76 8.57 -24.86
C ASP A 212 38.09 9.36 -24.84
N SER A 213 38.29 10.29 -23.88
CA SER A 213 39.49 11.11 -23.80
C SER A 213 40.72 10.37 -23.29
N VAL A 214 40.54 9.21 -22.65
CA VAL A 214 41.61 8.39 -22.07
C VAL A 214 41.35 6.92 -22.44
N ALA A 215 42.42 6.19 -22.77
CA ALA A 215 42.32 4.76 -23.02
C ALA A 215 41.95 4.01 -21.73
N LEU A 216 41.13 2.97 -21.84
CA LEU A 216 40.67 2.21 -20.67
C LEU A 216 41.82 1.69 -19.80
N GLU A 217 42.91 1.27 -20.42
CA GLU A 217 44.13 0.77 -19.76
C GLU A 217 44.79 1.84 -18.87
N GLU A 218 44.85 3.08 -19.35
CA GLU A 218 45.40 4.22 -18.61
C GLU A 218 44.48 4.65 -17.47
N ALA A 219 43.17 4.62 -17.69
CA ALA A 219 42.18 4.88 -16.65
C ALA A 219 42.27 3.83 -15.52
N MET A 220 42.41 2.56 -15.87
CA MET A 220 42.61 1.45 -14.92
C MET A 220 43.95 1.53 -14.18
N ALA A 221 44.98 2.14 -14.79
CA ALA A 221 46.26 2.44 -14.14
C ALA A 221 46.20 3.62 -13.16
N GLY A 222 45.02 4.25 -12.98
CA GLY A 222 44.77 5.30 -11.99
C GLY A 222 44.66 6.71 -12.58
N HIS A 223 44.78 6.88 -13.90
CA HIS A 223 44.69 8.19 -14.57
C HIS A 223 43.27 8.49 -15.05
N VAL A 224 42.30 8.47 -14.13
CA VAL A 224 40.90 8.80 -14.47
C VAL A 224 40.72 10.33 -14.58
N PRO A 225 40.18 10.86 -15.70
CA PRO A 225 39.90 12.28 -15.86
C PRO A 225 39.02 12.85 -14.74
N GLN A 226 39.25 14.11 -14.38
CA GLN A 226 38.42 14.80 -13.39
C GLN A 226 36.96 14.89 -13.88
N GLY A 227 36.04 14.31 -13.13
CA GLY A 227 34.62 14.26 -13.50
C GLY A 227 34.21 12.99 -14.26
N SER A 228 35.11 12.01 -14.38
CA SER A 228 34.82 10.68 -14.90
C SER A 228 35.05 9.61 -13.83
N GLU A 229 34.47 8.43 -14.04
CA GLU A 229 34.61 7.26 -13.18
C GLU A 229 34.57 5.98 -14.01
N ILE A 230 35.09 4.89 -13.44
CA ILE A 230 35.08 3.59 -14.09
C ILE A 230 33.91 2.80 -13.55
N LEU A 231 33.03 2.35 -14.44
CA LEU A 231 31.90 1.48 -14.10
C LEU A 231 32.06 0.12 -14.78
N GLU A 232 31.60 -0.94 -14.09
CA GLU A 232 31.58 -2.29 -14.64
C GLU A 232 30.32 -2.51 -15.48
N SER A 233 30.42 -3.30 -16.54
CA SER A 233 29.26 -3.79 -17.28
C SER A 233 28.48 -4.81 -16.46
N GLU A 234 27.16 -4.79 -16.55
CA GLU A 234 26.35 -5.92 -16.10
C GLU A 234 26.61 -7.13 -17.01
N GLU A 235 26.59 -8.32 -16.42
CA GLU A 235 27.22 -9.57 -16.86
C GLU A 235 26.92 -9.97 -18.32
N ILE A 236 27.84 -9.67 -19.24
CA ILE A 236 27.80 -10.14 -20.64
C ILE A 236 29.02 -11.04 -20.86
N ALA A 237 28.83 -12.35 -20.64
CA ALA A 237 29.75 -13.42 -21.02
C ALA A 237 31.19 -13.37 -20.44
N SER A 238 31.38 -13.87 -19.21
CA SER A 238 32.67 -14.31 -18.62
C SER A 238 33.86 -13.32 -18.57
N GLN A 239 33.70 -12.10 -19.08
CA GLN A 239 34.64 -10.99 -18.96
C GLN A 239 33.89 -9.73 -18.54
N LYS A 240 34.27 -9.19 -17.38
CA LYS A 240 33.80 -7.88 -16.91
C LYS A 240 34.40 -6.80 -17.82
N VAL A 241 33.56 -6.12 -18.59
CA VAL A 241 33.98 -4.98 -19.40
C VAL A 241 33.85 -3.73 -18.55
N HIS A 242 34.91 -2.92 -18.51
CA HIS A 242 34.89 -1.64 -17.81
C HIS A 242 34.67 -0.50 -18.81
N TYR A 243 33.91 0.51 -18.40
CA TYR A 243 33.69 1.73 -19.17
C TYR A 243 34.12 2.94 -18.36
N VAL A 244 34.83 3.87 -19.01
CA VAL A 244 35.07 5.19 -18.45
C VAL A 244 33.84 6.05 -18.77
N VAL A 245 33.11 6.46 -17.73
CA VAL A 245 31.86 7.19 -17.87
C VAL A 245 31.96 8.54 -17.17
N ARG A 246 31.38 9.57 -17.77
CA ARG A 246 31.29 10.89 -17.14
C ARG A 246 30.31 10.85 -15.98
N LYS A 247 30.66 11.47 -14.84
CA LYS A 247 29.81 11.59 -13.65
C LYS A 247 28.55 12.43 -13.91
N ALA A 248 28.57 13.31 -14.90
CA ALA A 248 27.43 14.16 -15.25
C ALA A 248 26.27 13.32 -15.83
N ILE A 249 25.13 13.35 -15.14
CA ILE A 249 23.89 12.71 -15.58
C ILE A 249 23.20 13.58 -16.62
N ILE A 250 22.93 13.02 -17.80
CA ILE A 250 22.18 13.71 -18.87
C ILE A 250 20.69 13.67 -18.55
N VAL A 251 20.18 12.46 -18.30
CA VAL A 251 18.78 12.16 -18.00
C VAL A 251 18.74 11.07 -16.93
N SER A 252 17.83 11.19 -15.97
CA SER A 252 17.59 10.22 -14.89
C SER A 252 16.29 9.46 -15.12
N GLY A 253 16.16 8.31 -14.48
CA GLY A 253 14.93 7.50 -14.47
C GLY A 253 13.70 8.23 -13.93
N GLU A 254 13.86 9.29 -13.14
CA GLU A 254 12.75 10.10 -12.61
C GLU A 254 11.93 10.79 -13.72
N THR A 255 12.54 11.02 -14.89
CA THR A 255 11.86 11.61 -16.05
C THR A 255 11.23 10.58 -16.98
N LEU A 256 11.28 9.29 -16.62
CA LEU A 256 10.56 8.25 -17.36
C LEU A 256 9.06 8.33 -17.08
N LEU A 257 8.29 8.30 -18.16
CA LEU A 257 6.84 8.28 -18.14
C LEU A 257 6.29 6.87 -18.29
N ASP A 258 6.95 6.03 -19.10
CA ASP A 258 6.56 4.62 -19.29
C ASP A 258 7.78 3.76 -19.69
N ALA A 259 7.70 2.46 -19.41
CA ALA A 259 8.62 1.44 -19.86
C ALA A 259 7.89 0.11 -20.10
N GLN A 260 8.12 -0.52 -21.26
CA GLN A 260 7.43 -1.75 -21.65
C GLN A 260 8.39 -2.77 -22.26
N PRO A 261 8.22 -4.07 -21.97
CA PRO A 261 8.96 -5.12 -22.66
C PRO A 261 8.59 -5.10 -24.14
N SER A 262 9.61 -5.20 -24.99
CA SER A 262 9.50 -5.16 -26.45
C SER A 262 10.53 -6.11 -27.07
N PHE A 263 10.53 -6.21 -28.39
CA PHE A 263 11.53 -6.99 -29.12
C PHE A 263 12.30 -6.05 -30.05
N ASP A 264 13.62 -6.24 -30.14
CA ASP A 264 14.45 -5.52 -31.10
C ASP A 264 14.20 -6.04 -32.53
N ASP A 265 14.78 -5.36 -33.53
CA ASP A 265 14.64 -5.75 -34.95
C ASP A 265 15.17 -7.17 -35.26
N LYS A 266 15.91 -7.79 -34.32
CA LYS A 266 16.45 -9.14 -34.41
C LYS A 266 15.64 -10.16 -33.61
N GLY A 267 14.51 -9.76 -33.03
CA GLY A 267 13.64 -10.61 -32.23
C GLY A 267 14.14 -10.92 -30.82
N ARG A 268 15.13 -10.17 -30.31
CA ARG A 268 15.65 -10.31 -28.94
C ARG A 268 14.86 -9.42 -27.98
N ALA A 269 14.71 -9.86 -26.74
CA ALA A 269 14.00 -9.08 -25.73
C ALA A 269 14.71 -7.74 -25.46
N SER A 270 13.93 -6.68 -25.34
CA SER A 270 14.38 -5.31 -25.09
C SER A 270 13.38 -4.57 -24.22
N VAL A 271 13.78 -3.43 -23.66
CA VAL A 271 12.86 -2.57 -22.90
C VAL A 271 12.71 -1.24 -23.61
N SER A 272 11.53 -0.99 -24.14
CA SER A 272 11.16 0.31 -24.69
C SER A 272 10.85 1.28 -23.56
N PHE A 273 11.26 2.53 -23.69
CA PHE A 273 11.01 3.57 -22.69
C PHE A 273 10.54 4.87 -23.33
N LYS A 274 9.84 5.68 -22.56
CA LYS A 274 9.36 7.00 -22.96
C LYS A 274 9.62 8.00 -21.84
N PHE A 275 10.21 9.14 -22.18
CA PHE A 275 10.39 10.25 -21.26
C PHE A 275 9.17 11.19 -21.23
N ASP A 276 9.06 11.95 -20.14
CA ASP A 276 8.22 13.14 -20.10
C ASP A 276 8.77 14.27 -21.02
N ALA A 277 8.06 15.39 -21.10
CA ALA A 277 8.45 16.50 -21.96
C ALA A 277 9.82 17.12 -21.60
N ILE A 278 10.22 17.08 -20.32
CA ILE A 278 11.47 17.67 -19.82
C ILE A 278 12.64 16.74 -20.15
N GLY A 279 12.50 15.45 -19.85
CA GLY A 279 13.45 14.40 -20.16
C GLY A 279 13.65 14.25 -21.66
N ALA A 280 12.57 14.26 -22.45
CA ALA A 280 12.64 14.19 -23.91
C ALA A 280 13.46 15.34 -24.51
N LYS A 281 13.27 16.57 -24.00
CA LYS A 281 14.04 17.74 -24.46
C LYS A 281 15.52 17.62 -24.07
N LYS A 282 15.83 17.30 -22.81
CA LYS A 282 17.21 17.10 -22.34
C LYS A 282 17.92 16.00 -23.15
N PHE A 283 17.22 14.90 -23.42
CA PHE A 283 17.73 13.79 -24.21
C PHE A 283 17.98 14.18 -25.67
N ALA A 284 17.04 14.92 -26.29
CA ALA A 284 17.17 15.40 -27.65
C ALA A 284 18.35 16.38 -27.81
N ASP A 285 18.53 17.30 -26.87
CA ASP A 285 19.61 18.28 -26.90
C ASP A 285 20.98 17.59 -26.70
N ALA A 286 21.05 16.63 -25.79
CA ALA A 286 22.26 15.87 -25.54
C ALA A 286 22.66 14.94 -26.70
N THR A 287 21.70 14.24 -27.30
CA THR A 287 21.96 13.36 -28.45
C THR A 287 22.36 14.17 -29.69
N ARG A 288 21.73 15.31 -29.94
CA ARG A 288 22.09 16.22 -31.05
C ARG A 288 23.52 16.72 -30.97
N ALA A 289 24.01 17.01 -29.76
CA ALA A 289 25.38 17.51 -29.55
C ALA A 289 26.45 16.40 -29.55
N ASN A 290 26.06 15.12 -29.52
CA ASN A 290 26.98 13.99 -29.32
C ASN A 290 26.79 12.85 -30.33
N VAL A 291 26.29 13.14 -31.53
CA VAL A 291 26.23 12.18 -32.63
C VAL A 291 27.61 11.56 -32.89
N GLY A 292 27.67 10.24 -33.06
CA GLY A 292 28.89 9.47 -33.24
C GLY A 292 29.58 9.05 -31.93
N LYS A 293 29.16 9.57 -30.77
CA LYS A 293 29.70 9.15 -29.46
C LYS A 293 28.86 8.06 -28.83
N ARG A 294 29.43 7.38 -27.83
CA ARG A 294 28.71 6.39 -27.00
C ARG A 294 28.09 7.06 -25.78
N PHE A 295 26.92 6.59 -25.40
CA PHE A 295 26.33 6.89 -24.10
C PHE A 295 26.02 5.59 -23.37
N ALA A 296 26.29 5.57 -22.06
CA ALA A 296 26.00 4.46 -21.18
C ALA A 296 24.60 4.61 -20.59
N ILE A 297 23.88 3.50 -20.55
CA ILE A 297 22.66 3.30 -19.79
C ILE A 297 23.08 2.55 -18.52
N ILE A 298 22.95 3.21 -17.37
CA ILE A 298 23.45 2.72 -16.08
C ILE A 298 22.30 2.45 -15.15
N LEU A 299 22.32 1.29 -14.51
CA LEU A 299 21.40 0.91 -13.44
C LEU A 299 22.22 0.53 -12.21
N ASP A 300 21.96 1.18 -11.07
CA ASP A 300 22.63 0.86 -9.79
C ASP A 300 24.17 0.76 -9.92
N ASP A 301 24.76 1.77 -10.59
CA ASP A 301 26.19 1.91 -10.89
C ASP A 301 26.82 0.83 -11.79
N LYS A 302 26.00 0.04 -12.49
CA LYS A 302 26.44 -0.89 -13.54
C LYS A 302 25.98 -0.46 -14.91
N VAL A 303 26.85 -0.61 -15.91
CA VAL A 303 26.52 -0.31 -17.31
C VAL A 303 25.75 -1.47 -17.92
N ILE A 304 24.47 -1.25 -18.22
CA ILE A 304 23.60 -2.22 -18.89
C ILE A 304 23.91 -2.30 -20.38
N SER A 305 24.07 -1.12 -21.00
CA SER A 305 24.37 -1.01 -22.42
C SER A 305 25.08 0.30 -22.72
N ALA A 306 25.90 0.31 -23.76
CA ALA A 306 26.65 1.49 -24.21
C ALA A 306 26.53 1.71 -25.73
N PRO A 307 25.32 1.96 -26.26
CA PRO A 307 25.10 2.16 -27.69
C PRO A 307 25.77 3.44 -28.23
N VAL A 308 26.03 3.45 -29.54
CA VAL A 308 26.50 4.64 -30.27
C VAL A 308 25.30 5.47 -30.71
N ILE A 309 25.36 6.78 -30.50
CA ILE A 309 24.35 7.73 -30.98
C ILE A 309 24.52 7.88 -32.50
N SER A 310 23.70 7.17 -33.27
CA SER A 310 23.77 7.21 -34.74
C SER A 310 23.09 8.44 -35.32
N GLU A 311 21.95 8.83 -34.77
CA GLU A 311 21.18 10.01 -35.14
C GLU A 311 20.62 10.72 -33.89
N PRO A 312 20.29 12.03 -33.98
CA PRO A 312 19.65 12.74 -32.87
C PRO A 312 18.28 12.15 -32.50
N ILE A 313 18.09 11.79 -31.23
CA ILE A 313 16.83 11.19 -30.75
C ILE A 313 15.91 12.31 -30.25
N THR A 314 15.07 12.84 -31.13
CA THR A 314 14.14 13.94 -30.82
C THR A 314 12.76 13.49 -30.35
N GLY A 315 12.43 12.21 -30.54
CA GLY A 315 11.10 11.65 -30.24
C GLY A 315 10.83 11.34 -28.77
N GLY A 316 11.80 11.49 -27.88
CA GLY A 316 11.64 11.23 -26.44
C GLY A 316 11.38 9.77 -26.05
N HIS A 317 11.63 8.83 -26.96
CA HIS A 317 11.51 7.39 -26.75
C HIS A 317 12.79 6.69 -27.20
N GLY A 318 13.03 5.49 -26.67
CA GLY A 318 14.16 4.66 -27.04
C GLY A 318 13.96 3.20 -26.64
N SER A 319 14.94 2.36 -26.98
CA SER A 319 14.96 0.96 -26.58
C SER A 319 16.29 0.62 -25.92
N ILE A 320 16.22 -0.05 -24.78
CA ILE A 320 17.36 -0.62 -24.07
C ILE A 320 17.50 -2.06 -24.54
N THR A 321 18.49 -2.30 -25.38
CA THR A 321 18.84 -3.64 -25.84
C THR A 321 19.89 -4.26 -24.94
N GLY A 322 19.67 -5.50 -24.51
CA GLY A 322 20.59 -6.28 -23.70
C GLY A 322 20.44 -7.77 -24.02
N ASN A 323 21.17 -8.63 -23.31
CA ASN A 323 20.98 -10.07 -23.38
C ASN A 323 19.90 -10.53 -22.38
N PHE A 324 18.73 -9.90 -22.44
CA PHE A 324 17.63 -10.19 -21.52
C PHE A 324 16.87 -11.44 -21.93
N SER A 325 16.46 -12.24 -20.95
CA SER A 325 15.32 -13.13 -21.13
C SER A 325 14.01 -12.33 -21.22
N VAL A 326 12.94 -12.95 -21.74
CA VAL A 326 11.61 -12.29 -21.81
C VAL A 326 11.13 -11.88 -20.41
N GLN A 327 11.40 -12.72 -19.40
CA GLN A 327 11.05 -12.42 -18.01
C GLN A 327 11.89 -11.28 -17.45
N GLU A 328 13.21 -11.29 -17.66
CA GLU A 328 14.09 -10.21 -17.21
C GLU A 328 13.73 -8.86 -17.83
N ALA A 329 13.35 -8.83 -19.12
CA ALA A 329 12.89 -7.61 -19.76
C ALA A 329 11.57 -7.10 -19.16
N SER A 330 10.68 -8.01 -18.77
CA SER A 330 9.43 -7.67 -18.08
C SER A 330 9.70 -7.12 -16.68
N ASP A 331 10.56 -7.78 -15.91
CA ASP A 331 10.95 -7.36 -14.55
C ASP A 331 11.68 -6.02 -14.58
N PHE A 332 12.59 -5.83 -15.55
CA PHE A 332 13.31 -4.57 -15.72
C PHE A 332 12.36 -3.44 -16.13
N ALA A 333 11.43 -3.67 -17.05
CA ALA A 333 10.41 -2.68 -17.40
C ALA A 333 9.55 -2.28 -16.19
N LEU A 334 9.14 -3.23 -15.34
CA LEU A 334 8.42 -2.98 -14.09
C LEU A 334 9.23 -2.09 -13.15
N LEU A 335 10.52 -2.38 -12.95
CA LEU A 335 11.39 -1.58 -12.09
C LEU A 335 11.51 -0.14 -12.58
N LEU A 336 11.64 0.06 -13.90
CA LEU A 336 11.73 1.38 -14.50
C LEU A 336 10.43 2.17 -14.39
N ARG A 337 9.25 1.53 -14.55
CA ARG A 337 7.94 2.18 -14.36
C ARG A 337 7.67 2.55 -12.91
N ALA A 338 7.99 1.64 -11.99
CA ALA A 338 7.76 1.86 -10.57
C ALA A 338 8.61 3.01 -10.04
N GLY A 339 9.84 3.17 -10.57
CA GLY A 339 10.79 4.20 -10.20
C GLY A 339 11.87 3.71 -9.23
N ALA A 340 12.85 4.59 -9.01
CA ALA A 340 13.99 4.30 -8.14
C ALA A 340 13.61 4.43 -6.65
N LEU A 341 14.13 3.52 -5.82
CA LEU A 341 14.01 3.65 -4.37
C LEU A 341 14.95 4.76 -3.85
N PRO A 342 14.49 5.62 -2.92
CA PRO A 342 15.37 6.61 -2.27
C PRO A 342 16.50 6.00 -1.45
N ALA A 343 16.30 4.77 -0.95
CA ALA A 343 17.24 4.02 -0.14
C ALA A 343 17.10 2.51 -0.44
N PRO A 344 18.19 1.73 -0.38
CA PRO A 344 18.09 0.28 -0.51
C PRO A 344 17.31 -0.31 0.66
N LEU A 345 16.57 -1.38 0.39
CA LEU A 345 15.75 -2.10 1.36
C LEU A 345 16.37 -3.47 1.66
N HIS A 346 16.60 -3.75 2.94
CA HIS A 346 17.14 -5.02 3.42
C HIS A 346 16.05 -5.84 4.12
N VAL A 347 16.01 -7.15 3.90
CA VAL A 347 15.05 -8.03 4.59
C VAL A 347 15.56 -8.30 6.00
N LEU A 348 14.79 -7.89 7.01
CA LEU A 348 15.04 -8.22 8.42
C LEU A 348 14.36 -9.52 8.83
N GLU A 349 13.13 -9.72 8.36
CA GLU A 349 12.33 -10.88 8.72
C GLU A 349 11.52 -11.36 7.51
N GLU A 350 11.47 -12.68 7.35
CA GLU A 350 10.75 -13.36 6.29
C GLU A 350 9.99 -14.53 6.90
N ARG A 351 8.66 -14.55 6.70
CA ARG A 351 7.80 -15.66 7.10
C ARG A 351 6.89 -16.00 5.94
N THR A 352 6.77 -17.27 5.62
CA THR A 352 5.83 -17.76 4.60
C THR A 352 4.80 -18.65 5.28
N VAL A 353 3.53 -18.40 5.00
CA VAL A 353 2.42 -19.25 5.46
C VAL A 353 2.01 -20.10 4.27
N GLY A 354 2.10 -21.42 4.41
CA GLY A 354 1.68 -22.34 3.36
C GLY A 354 0.16 -22.31 3.14
N PRO A 355 -0.33 -22.44 1.88
CA PRO A 355 -1.76 -22.48 1.57
C PRO A 355 -2.53 -23.58 2.32
N ASP A 356 -1.88 -24.72 2.61
CA ASP A 356 -2.50 -25.86 3.30
C ASP A 356 -2.94 -25.50 4.73
N LEU A 357 -2.11 -24.74 5.47
CA LEU A 357 -2.46 -24.26 6.81
C LEU A 357 -3.64 -23.28 6.77
N GLY A 358 -3.75 -22.50 5.69
CA GLY A 358 -4.88 -21.61 5.44
C GLY A 358 -6.16 -22.37 5.11
N ALA A 359 -6.09 -23.39 4.26
CA ALA A 359 -7.24 -24.24 3.90
C ALA A 359 -7.81 -24.99 5.13
N ASP A 360 -6.94 -25.55 5.97
CA ASP A 360 -7.34 -26.19 7.22
C ASP A 360 -8.01 -25.18 8.17
N SER A 361 -7.46 -23.97 8.26
CA SER A 361 -8.01 -22.87 9.06
C SER A 361 -9.39 -22.42 8.56
N ILE A 362 -9.59 -22.31 7.24
CA ILE A 362 -10.88 -22.01 6.63
C ILE A 362 -11.89 -23.11 6.95
N SER A 363 -11.50 -24.37 6.77
CA SER A 363 -12.36 -25.52 7.06
C SER A 363 -12.77 -25.53 8.53
N ALA A 364 -11.82 -25.43 9.46
CA ALA A 364 -12.11 -25.38 10.90
C ALA A 364 -12.99 -24.18 11.26
N GLY A 365 -12.72 -23.00 10.70
CA GLY A 365 -13.52 -21.79 10.90
C GLY A 365 -14.95 -21.90 10.38
N GLN A 366 -15.15 -22.55 9.23
CA GLN A 366 -16.47 -22.84 8.67
C GLN A 366 -17.24 -23.80 9.58
N HIS A 367 -16.62 -24.91 10.01
CA HIS A 367 -17.26 -25.86 10.93
C HIS A 367 -17.61 -25.21 12.27
N ALA A 368 -16.71 -24.40 12.85
CA ALA A 368 -16.95 -23.70 14.11
C ALA A 368 -18.13 -22.71 13.99
N THR A 369 -18.18 -21.94 12.90
CA THR A 369 -19.26 -20.97 12.66
C THR A 369 -20.60 -21.66 12.46
N ILE A 370 -20.65 -22.75 11.68
CA ILE A 370 -21.86 -23.56 11.51
C ILE A 370 -22.33 -24.13 12.85
N PHE A 371 -21.40 -24.67 13.65
CA PHE A 371 -21.72 -25.20 14.97
C PHE A 371 -22.30 -24.12 15.89
N SER A 372 -21.69 -22.92 15.92
CA SER A 372 -22.22 -21.76 16.67
C SER A 372 -23.63 -21.38 16.22
N ILE A 373 -23.87 -21.28 14.91
CA ILE A 373 -25.19 -20.93 14.34
C ILE A 373 -26.25 -21.95 14.78
N VAL A 374 -25.96 -23.25 14.63
CA VAL A 374 -26.90 -24.32 14.98
C VAL A 374 -27.20 -24.31 16.47
N LEU A 375 -26.17 -24.19 17.32
CA LEU A 375 -26.34 -24.21 18.76
C LEU A 375 -27.17 -23.01 19.25
N ILE A 376 -26.90 -21.82 18.70
CA ILE A 376 -27.65 -20.60 19.00
C ILE A 376 -29.11 -20.72 18.54
N ALA A 377 -29.36 -21.22 17.33
CA ALA A 377 -30.71 -21.41 16.81
C ALA A 377 -31.52 -22.40 17.65
N VAL A 378 -30.92 -23.54 18.03
CA VAL A 378 -31.56 -24.52 18.91
C VAL A 378 -31.92 -23.88 20.25
N PHE A 379 -30.99 -23.12 20.86
CA PHE A 379 -31.26 -22.41 22.10
C PHE A 379 -32.42 -21.42 21.96
N MET A 380 -32.46 -20.64 20.89
CA MET A 380 -33.51 -19.65 20.65
C MET A 380 -34.88 -20.27 20.47
N VAL A 381 -34.99 -21.36 19.71
CA VAL A 381 -36.24 -22.11 19.55
C VAL A 381 -36.70 -22.71 20.88
N ILE A 382 -35.80 -23.30 21.67
CA ILE A 382 -36.14 -23.90 22.97
C ILE A 382 -36.60 -22.82 23.97
N ALA A 383 -35.90 -21.69 24.05
CA ALA A 383 -36.16 -20.67 25.06
C ALA A 383 -37.32 -19.71 24.69
N TYR A 384 -37.56 -19.48 23.39
CA TYR A 384 -38.49 -18.45 22.90
C TYR A 384 -39.53 -18.94 21.88
N ALA A 385 -39.55 -20.23 21.52
CA ALA A 385 -40.51 -20.83 20.58
C ALA A 385 -40.63 -20.04 19.26
N ALA A 386 -41.85 -19.65 18.85
CA ALA A 386 -42.09 -18.95 17.59
C ALA A 386 -41.34 -17.60 17.47
N ILE A 387 -41.16 -16.86 18.57
CA ILE A 387 -40.39 -15.61 18.54
C ILE A 387 -38.89 -15.90 18.41
N GLY A 388 -38.42 -17.01 18.98
CA GLY A 388 -37.07 -17.51 18.80
C GLY A 388 -36.75 -17.78 17.34
N PHE A 389 -37.65 -18.48 16.64
CA PHE A 389 -37.51 -18.72 15.20
C PHE A 389 -37.42 -17.43 14.37
N ILE A 390 -38.18 -16.39 14.73
CA ILE A 390 -38.09 -15.07 14.06
C ILE A 390 -36.71 -14.44 14.27
N ALA A 391 -36.13 -14.58 15.46
CA ALA A 391 -34.77 -14.12 15.76
C ALA A 391 -33.73 -14.88 14.93
N ASP A 392 -33.90 -16.19 14.72
CA ASP A 392 -33.00 -17.01 13.90
C ASP A 392 -33.03 -16.59 12.43
N VAL A 393 -34.21 -16.30 11.88
CA VAL A 393 -34.34 -15.75 10.52
C VAL A 393 -33.57 -14.44 10.41
N ALA A 394 -33.68 -13.55 11.39
CA ALA A 394 -32.93 -12.29 11.40
C ALA A 394 -31.41 -12.51 11.54
N MET A 395 -30.97 -13.51 12.29
CA MET A 395 -29.57 -13.91 12.40
C MET A 395 -29.01 -14.38 11.05
N ILE A 396 -29.77 -15.16 10.27
CA ILE A 396 -29.36 -15.56 8.91
C ILE A 396 -29.19 -14.34 8.01
N PHE A 397 -30.15 -13.40 8.03
CA PHE A 397 -30.04 -12.16 7.27
C PHE A 397 -28.87 -11.29 7.74
N ASN A 398 -28.53 -11.31 9.03
CA ASN A 398 -27.35 -10.64 9.55
C ASN A 398 -26.08 -11.21 8.88
N LEU A 399 -25.91 -12.53 8.87
CA LEU A 399 -24.78 -13.18 8.22
C LEU A 399 -24.68 -12.84 6.72
N VAL A 400 -25.81 -12.89 6.01
CA VAL A 400 -25.87 -12.55 4.58
C VAL A 400 -25.45 -11.10 4.33
N LEU A 401 -25.99 -10.16 5.12
CA LEU A 401 -25.64 -8.74 5.01
C LEU A 401 -24.17 -8.49 5.37
N LEU A 402 -23.63 -9.22 6.35
CA LEU A 402 -22.23 -9.11 6.75
C LEU A 402 -21.31 -9.55 5.61
N ILE A 403 -21.57 -10.72 5.01
CA ILE A 403 -20.79 -11.22 3.86
C ILE A 403 -20.90 -10.26 2.68
N ALA A 404 -22.09 -9.74 2.39
CA ALA A 404 -22.30 -8.75 1.34
C ALA A 404 -21.49 -7.47 1.57
N ALA A 405 -21.50 -6.95 2.81
CA ALA A 405 -20.77 -5.74 3.17
C ALA A 405 -19.25 -5.95 3.08
N LEU A 406 -18.73 -7.08 3.56
CA LEU A 406 -17.31 -7.40 3.45
C LEU A 406 -16.87 -7.50 1.98
N SER A 407 -17.65 -8.17 1.15
CA SER A 407 -17.34 -8.32 -0.27
C SER A 407 -17.39 -6.99 -1.03
N GLN A 408 -18.38 -6.13 -0.74
CA GLN A 408 -18.53 -4.86 -1.43
C GLN A 408 -17.50 -3.80 -1.00
N LEU A 409 -17.06 -3.85 0.25
CA LEU A 409 -16.03 -2.95 0.78
C LEU A 409 -14.61 -3.41 0.44
N GLY A 410 -14.44 -4.60 -0.14
CA GLY A 410 -13.12 -5.22 -0.34
C GLY A 410 -12.41 -5.51 0.98
N ALA A 411 -13.18 -5.71 2.07
CA ALA A 411 -12.62 -5.94 3.38
C ALA A 411 -12.03 -7.36 3.47
N THR A 412 -10.81 -7.46 3.98
CA THR A 412 -10.10 -8.72 4.12
C THR A 412 -10.61 -9.52 5.33
N LEU A 413 -11.13 -10.72 5.10
CA LEU A 413 -11.49 -11.70 6.13
C LEU A 413 -10.25 -12.48 6.57
N THR A 414 -9.91 -12.40 7.86
CA THR A 414 -8.77 -13.10 8.48
C THR A 414 -9.27 -14.19 9.42
N LEU A 415 -8.38 -15.04 9.96
CA LEU A 415 -8.77 -16.04 10.96
C LEU A 415 -9.40 -15.39 12.21
N PRO A 416 -8.81 -14.33 12.83
CA PRO A 416 -9.52 -13.53 13.82
C PRO A 416 -10.83 -12.95 13.29
N GLY A 417 -10.89 -12.51 12.04
CA GLY A 417 -12.13 -12.06 11.38
C GLY A 417 -13.26 -13.09 11.47
N ILE A 418 -13.00 -14.37 11.22
CA ILE A 418 -13.98 -15.46 11.37
C ILE A 418 -14.47 -15.56 12.82
N ALA A 419 -13.59 -15.44 13.81
CA ALA A 419 -13.99 -15.37 15.22
C ALA A 419 -14.86 -14.13 15.50
N GLY A 420 -14.58 -13.01 14.83
CA GLY A 420 -15.42 -11.81 14.81
C GLY A 420 -16.82 -12.08 14.30
N VAL A 421 -16.97 -12.84 13.20
CA VAL A 421 -18.29 -13.28 12.70
C VAL A 421 -19.02 -14.06 13.78
N ALA A 422 -18.40 -15.08 14.37
CA ALA A 422 -19.03 -15.87 15.43
C ALA A 422 -19.45 -15.01 16.64
N LEU A 423 -18.60 -14.08 17.07
CA LEU A 423 -18.91 -13.14 18.16
C LEU A 423 -20.09 -12.23 17.80
N THR A 424 -20.12 -11.68 16.59
CA THR A 424 -21.22 -10.82 16.14
C THR A 424 -22.55 -11.55 16.05
N LEU A 425 -22.56 -12.84 15.70
CA LEU A 425 -23.77 -13.67 15.71
C LEU A 425 -24.32 -13.84 17.13
N GLY A 426 -23.46 -14.07 18.12
CA GLY A 426 -23.86 -14.10 19.53
C GLY A 426 -24.47 -12.77 20.00
N ILE A 427 -23.80 -11.65 19.70
CA ILE A 427 -24.29 -10.30 20.04
C ILE A 427 -25.63 -9.99 19.34
N ALA A 428 -25.79 -10.41 18.08
CA ALA A 428 -27.03 -10.20 17.33
C ALA A 428 -28.22 -10.90 17.97
N VAL A 429 -28.01 -12.09 18.53
CA VAL A 429 -29.05 -12.83 19.22
C VAL A 429 -29.33 -12.27 20.61
N ASP A 430 -28.32 -11.78 21.33
CA ASP A 430 -28.51 -11.09 22.62
C ASP A 430 -29.44 -9.87 22.51
N ALA A 431 -29.29 -9.07 21.46
CA ALA A 431 -30.21 -7.95 21.18
C ALA A 431 -31.67 -8.42 21.02
N ASN A 432 -31.89 -9.56 20.35
CA ASN A 432 -33.22 -10.16 20.19
C ASN A 432 -33.75 -10.73 21.52
N VAL A 433 -32.90 -11.35 22.34
CA VAL A 433 -33.24 -11.83 23.68
C VAL A 433 -33.71 -10.67 24.56
N LEU A 434 -32.99 -9.54 24.58
CA LEU A 434 -33.36 -8.36 25.36
C LEU A 434 -34.72 -7.79 24.93
N ILE A 435 -34.97 -7.69 23.62
CA ILE A 435 -36.26 -7.26 23.08
C ILE A 435 -37.35 -8.21 23.56
N ASN A 436 -37.13 -9.53 23.46
CA ASN A 436 -38.09 -10.53 23.85
C ASN A 436 -38.41 -10.43 25.34
N GLU A 437 -37.41 -10.36 26.23
CA GLU A 437 -37.63 -10.19 27.68
C GLU A 437 -38.40 -8.91 27.98
N ARG A 438 -38.07 -7.79 27.31
CA ARG A 438 -38.79 -6.54 27.52
C ARG A 438 -40.25 -6.63 27.08
N ILE A 439 -40.54 -7.33 25.98
CA ILE A 439 -41.92 -7.60 25.55
C ILE A 439 -42.64 -8.48 26.58
N LYS A 440 -41.99 -9.51 27.13
CA LYS A 440 -42.57 -10.39 28.17
C LYS A 440 -42.93 -9.61 29.43
N GLU A 441 -42.05 -8.72 29.87
CA GLU A 441 -42.28 -7.86 31.03
C GLU A 441 -43.51 -6.98 30.82
N GLU A 442 -43.65 -6.36 29.63
CA GLU A 442 -44.81 -5.51 29.30
C GLU A 442 -46.13 -6.30 29.21
N LEU A 443 -46.09 -7.56 28.79
CA LEU A 443 -47.26 -8.45 28.83
C LEU A 443 -47.65 -8.86 30.25
N ARG A 444 -46.67 -9.12 31.12
CA ARG A 444 -46.91 -9.42 32.55
C ARG A 444 -47.57 -8.25 33.28
N LEU A 445 -47.31 -7.02 32.83
CA LEU A 445 -48.00 -5.81 33.27
C LEU A 445 -49.43 -5.66 32.70
N GLY A 446 -49.95 -6.66 31.98
CA GLY A 446 -51.31 -6.69 31.46
C GLY A 446 -51.54 -5.88 30.19
N LYS A 447 -50.48 -5.40 29.52
CA LYS A 447 -50.63 -4.68 28.26
C LYS A 447 -51.09 -5.61 27.13
N ARG A 448 -51.92 -5.09 26.23
CA ARG A 448 -52.32 -5.79 24.99
C ARG A 448 -51.08 -6.10 24.14
N LEU A 449 -51.10 -7.25 23.47
CA LEU A 449 -49.97 -7.78 22.68
C LEU A 449 -49.26 -6.74 21.80
N LEU A 450 -49.99 -6.04 20.94
CA LEU A 450 -49.40 -5.04 20.04
C LEU A 450 -48.77 -3.84 20.77
N VAL A 451 -49.34 -3.45 21.91
CA VAL A 451 -48.83 -2.35 22.75
C VAL A 451 -47.60 -2.80 23.53
N ALA A 452 -47.58 -4.04 24.01
CA ALA A 452 -46.43 -4.65 24.65
C ALA A 452 -45.25 -4.76 23.69
N ILE A 453 -45.48 -5.15 22.43
CA ILE A 453 -44.45 -5.17 21.38
C ILE A 453 -43.86 -3.78 21.17
N ASP A 454 -44.69 -2.75 20.93
CA ASP A 454 -44.17 -1.39 20.69
C ASP A 454 -43.42 -0.82 21.91
N SER A 455 -43.95 -1.06 23.12
CA SER A 455 -43.29 -0.64 24.37
C SER A 455 -41.96 -1.37 24.58
N GLY A 456 -41.93 -2.68 24.30
CA GLY A 456 -40.74 -3.52 24.42
C GLY A 456 -39.61 -3.05 23.52
N TYR A 457 -39.88 -2.84 22.23
CA TYR A 457 -38.89 -2.31 21.29
C TYR A 457 -38.40 -0.91 21.67
N LYS A 458 -39.29 0.01 22.08
CA LYS A 458 -38.91 1.36 22.51
C LYS A 458 -37.96 1.35 23.71
N ARG A 459 -38.22 0.48 24.70
CA ARG A 459 -37.41 0.40 25.91
C ARG A 459 -36.10 -0.36 25.67
N ALA A 460 -36.12 -1.43 24.89
CA ALA A 460 -34.92 -2.20 24.57
C ALA A 460 -33.94 -1.40 23.70
N MET A 461 -34.44 -0.50 22.83
CA MET A 461 -33.61 0.28 21.91
C MET A 461 -32.46 1.01 22.61
N SER A 462 -32.71 1.71 23.72
CA SER A 462 -31.65 2.48 24.41
C SER A 462 -30.52 1.55 24.85
N THR A 463 -30.85 0.45 25.51
CA THR A 463 -29.88 -0.53 26.00
C THR A 463 -29.10 -1.20 24.86
N ILE A 464 -29.77 -1.50 23.74
CA ILE A 464 -29.13 -2.09 22.55
C ILE A 464 -28.14 -1.10 21.93
N ILE A 465 -28.54 0.17 21.81
CA ILE A 465 -27.66 1.22 21.28
C ILE A 465 -26.47 1.41 22.22
N ASP A 466 -26.69 1.52 23.53
CA ASP A 466 -25.63 1.76 24.51
C ASP A 466 -24.59 0.62 24.54
N SER A 467 -25.05 -0.62 24.56
CA SER A 467 -24.18 -1.81 24.53
C SER A 467 -23.36 -1.88 23.25
N ASN A 468 -24.01 -1.76 22.09
CA ASN A 468 -23.35 -1.86 20.79
C ASN A 468 -22.42 -0.67 20.51
N LEU A 469 -22.77 0.54 20.94
CA LEU A 469 -21.91 1.72 20.77
C LEU A 469 -20.61 1.55 21.53
N THR A 470 -20.65 0.98 22.74
CA THR A 470 -19.46 0.69 23.54
C THR A 470 -18.55 -0.31 22.80
N THR A 471 -19.12 -1.39 22.27
CA THR A 471 -18.36 -2.36 21.47
C THR A 471 -17.83 -1.76 20.18
N LEU A 472 -18.59 -0.87 19.53
CA LEU A 472 -18.18 -0.17 18.32
C LEU A 472 -16.96 0.72 18.58
N ILE A 473 -16.94 1.46 19.70
CA ILE A 473 -15.78 2.26 20.13
C ILE A 473 -14.55 1.35 20.31
N GLY A 474 -14.71 0.22 20.98
CA GLY A 474 -13.63 -0.76 21.14
C GLY A 474 -13.11 -1.29 19.80
N SER A 475 -14.02 -1.65 18.89
CA SER A 475 -13.65 -2.09 17.53
C SER A 475 -12.93 -1.00 16.74
N LEU A 476 -13.32 0.27 16.89
CA LEU A 476 -12.65 1.39 16.23
C LEU A 476 -11.23 1.58 16.74
N LEU A 477 -10.99 1.45 18.05
CA LEU A 477 -9.65 1.49 18.62
C LEU A 477 -8.78 0.34 18.10
N LEU A 478 -9.34 -0.88 18.02
CA LEU A 478 -8.66 -2.02 17.42
C LEU A 478 -8.37 -1.81 15.93
N TYR A 479 -9.22 -1.10 15.19
CA TYR A 479 -8.97 -0.76 13.80
C TYR A 479 -7.81 0.24 13.64
N ILE A 480 -7.80 1.30 14.44
CA ILE A 480 -6.77 2.35 14.38
C ILE A 480 -5.41 1.80 14.80
N PHE A 481 -5.35 1.14 15.97
CA PHE A 481 -4.08 0.72 16.59
C PHE A 481 -3.68 -0.73 16.30
N GLY A 482 -4.62 -1.58 15.87
CA GLY A 482 -4.31 -2.96 15.52
C GLY A 482 -3.50 -3.06 14.23
N THR A 483 -2.80 -4.18 14.08
CA THR A 483 -2.02 -4.50 12.88
C THR A 483 -2.53 -5.80 12.25
N GLY A 484 -2.39 -5.89 10.91
CA GLY A 484 -2.73 -7.08 10.11
C GLY A 484 -4.05 -7.77 10.52
N PRO A 485 -4.01 -9.00 11.08
CA PRO A 485 -5.21 -9.76 11.43
C PRO A 485 -6.18 -9.10 12.42
N ILE A 486 -5.66 -8.28 13.35
CA ILE A 486 -6.49 -7.60 14.36
C ILE A 486 -7.37 -6.53 13.71
N ARG A 487 -6.90 -5.86 12.66
CA ARG A 487 -7.73 -4.93 11.88
C ARG A 487 -8.85 -5.66 11.16
N GLY A 488 -8.59 -6.84 10.59
CA GLY A 488 -9.62 -7.68 9.97
C GLY A 488 -10.73 -8.08 10.94
N PHE A 489 -10.35 -8.46 12.18
CA PHE A 489 -11.30 -8.70 13.26
C PHE A 489 -12.12 -7.45 13.59
N ALA A 490 -11.46 -6.30 13.75
CA ALA A 490 -12.11 -5.04 14.06
C ALA A 490 -13.16 -4.64 12.99
N VAL A 491 -12.80 -4.70 11.71
CA VAL A 491 -13.72 -4.40 10.59
C VAL A 491 -14.93 -5.32 10.61
N THR A 492 -14.70 -6.62 10.76
CA THR A 492 -15.78 -7.62 10.81
C THR A 492 -16.72 -7.36 11.99
N LEU A 493 -16.17 -7.06 13.16
CA LEU A 493 -16.92 -6.73 14.36
C LEU A 493 -17.74 -5.44 14.19
N SER A 494 -17.14 -4.36 13.69
CA SER A 494 -17.82 -3.08 13.48
C SER A 494 -18.99 -3.20 12.51
N ILE A 495 -18.76 -3.85 11.36
CA ILE A 495 -19.80 -4.07 10.34
C ILE A 495 -20.91 -4.96 10.91
N GLY A 496 -20.53 -6.06 11.57
CA GLY A 496 -21.49 -6.99 12.17
C GLY A 496 -22.38 -6.34 13.23
N ILE A 497 -21.84 -5.43 14.05
CA ILE A 497 -22.61 -4.67 15.04
C ILE A 497 -23.63 -3.73 14.38
N LEU A 498 -23.21 -2.98 13.34
CA LEU A 498 -24.13 -2.08 12.64
C LEU A 498 -25.28 -2.84 11.98
N ILE A 499 -24.96 -3.99 11.38
CA ILE A 499 -25.94 -4.88 10.75
C ILE A 499 -26.83 -5.55 11.80
N SER A 500 -26.27 -5.96 12.94
CA SER A 500 -27.05 -6.56 14.03
C SER A 500 -28.06 -5.59 14.60
N MET A 501 -27.69 -4.33 14.79
CA MET A 501 -28.62 -3.28 15.21
C MET A 501 -29.75 -3.09 14.20
N PHE A 502 -29.45 -3.04 12.90
CA PHE A 502 -30.46 -2.93 11.86
C PHE A 502 -31.42 -4.14 11.86
N THR A 503 -30.87 -5.34 11.86
CA THR A 503 -31.67 -6.59 11.80
C THR A 503 -32.53 -6.77 13.06
N ALA A 504 -31.97 -6.55 14.25
CA ALA A 504 -32.67 -6.72 15.53
C ALA A 504 -33.75 -5.65 15.80
N VAL A 505 -33.63 -4.45 15.21
CA VAL A 505 -34.60 -3.36 15.45
C VAL A 505 -35.63 -3.26 14.34
N SER A 506 -35.22 -3.46 13.09
CA SER A 506 -36.05 -3.19 11.92
C SER A 506 -36.64 -4.47 11.34
N LEU A 507 -35.80 -5.46 11.05
CA LEU A 507 -36.21 -6.69 10.37
C LEU A 507 -37.06 -7.59 11.27
N THR A 508 -36.59 -7.91 12.47
CA THR A 508 -37.35 -8.71 13.46
C THR A 508 -38.68 -8.07 13.79
N ARG A 509 -38.73 -6.74 13.97
CA ARG A 509 -39.96 -6.00 14.24
C ARG A 509 -40.97 -6.15 13.10
N LEU A 510 -40.50 -6.02 11.85
CA LEU A 510 -41.33 -6.17 10.66
C LEU A 510 -41.89 -7.59 10.56
N ILE A 511 -41.04 -8.61 10.75
CA ILE A 511 -41.47 -10.00 10.71
C ILE A 511 -42.48 -10.29 11.84
N LEU A 512 -42.19 -9.85 13.06
CA LEU A 512 -43.06 -10.08 14.22
C LEU A 512 -44.42 -9.41 14.05
N ILE A 513 -44.49 -8.14 13.65
CA ILE A 513 -45.76 -7.44 13.43
C ILE A 513 -46.55 -8.10 12.30
N SER A 514 -45.87 -8.49 11.22
CA SER A 514 -46.52 -9.17 10.09
C SER A 514 -47.09 -10.52 10.50
N TRP A 515 -46.33 -11.29 11.28
CA TRP A 515 -46.76 -12.58 11.83
C TRP A 515 -47.95 -12.45 12.78
N VAL A 516 -47.93 -11.49 13.72
CA VAL A 516 -49.04 -11.24 14.65
C VAL A 516 -50.31 -10.82 13.91
N ASN A 517 -50.19 -9.98 12.88
CA ASN A 517 -51.35 -9.56 12.08
C ASN A 517 -51.93 -10.69 11.24
N TRP A 518 -51.11 -11.67 10.84
CA TRP A 518 -51.57 -12.80 10.03
C TRP A 518 -52.20 -13.92 10.86
N ARG A 519 -51.57 -14.30 11.99
CA ARG A 519 -51.97 -15.45 12.81
C ARG A 519 -52.94 -15.09 13.95
N HIS A 520 -53.09 -13.81 14.30
CA HIS A 520 -53.86 -13.35 15.47
C HIS A 520 -53.69 -14.22 16.74
N PRO A 521 -52.44 -14.50 17.18
CA PRO A 521 -52.21 -15.40 18.30
C PRO A 521 -52.72 -14.78 19.62
N LYS A 522 -53.40 -15.60 20.44
CA LYS A 522 -53.90 -15.18 21.78
C LYS A 522 -52.75 -15.04 22.79
N THR A 523 -51.66 -15.76 22.60
CA THR A 523 -50.42 -15.71 23.39
C THR A 523 -49.23 -15.83 22.44
N LEU A 524 -48.12 -15.17 22.78
CA LEU A 524 -46.89 -15.18 21.96
C LEU A 524 -46.13 -16.52 21.94
N TRP A 525 -46.58 -17.49 22.73
CA TRP A 525 -45.81 -18.66 23.15
C TRP A 525 -46.34 -19.98 22.60
N ILE A 526 -47.09 -19.92 21.51
CA ILE A 526 -47.52 -21.12 20.78
C ILE A 526 -46.39 -21.57 19.86
#